data_AF-A0AAW5HWX3-F1
#
_entry.id   AF-A0AAW5HWX3-F1
#
_cell.length_a   1.000
_cell.length_b   1.000
_cell.length_c   1.000
_cell.angle_alpha   90.00
_cell.angle_beta   90.00
_cell.angle_gamma   90.00
#
_symmetry.space_group_name_H-M   'P 1'
#
loop_
_entity.id
_entity.type
_entity.pdbx_description
1 polymer ?
#
loop_
_entity_poly.entity_id
_entity_poly.type
_entity_poly.pdbx_seq_one_letter_code
_entity_poly.pdbx_strand_id
1 'polypeptide(L)'
;MSTDVHASYFLADSYGPRLKKIDEESRALLTEYQTLQPPLVSPDMDVTNLRGAAFPRSSVERIRDSDLGEEERQNAITYLLGCWYIDQVDGVWDFVPMLVDKPALYLSFGLGVRTENGSMLIVAESAREIMEGGDLAFTEALYTSSVKVEHRLAEEGSRSEETST
;
A
#
# COMPACT_ATOMS: atom_id res chain seq x y z
N MET A 1 30.79 11.15 -22.62
CA MET A 1 30.13 10.45 -21.50
C MET A 1 29.43 11.50 -20.66
N SER A 2 28.11 11.69 -20.85
CA SER A 2 27.20 12.35 -19.90
C SER A 2 25.78 12.26 -20.45
N THR A 3 25.06 11.18 -20.13
CA THR A 3 23.63 11.01 -20.46
C THR A 3 22.80 10.52 -19.27
N ASP A 4 23.44 10.21 -18.13
CA ASP A 4 22.75 9.55 -17.00
C ASP A 4 21.97 10.50 -16.08
N VAL A 5 22.23 11.81 -16.11
CA VAL A 5 21.56 12.74 -15.16
C VAL A 5 20.18 13.18 -15.65
N HIS A 6 19.90 13.10 -16.95
CA HIS A 6 18.60 13.51 -17.51
C HIS A 6 17.55 12.39 -17.53
N ALA A 7 17.96 11.11 -17.50
CA ALA A 7 17.04 9.98 -17.53
C ALA A 7 16.29 9.78 -16.19
N SER A 8 16.94 10.08 -15.07
CA SER A 8 16.34 9.94 -13.73
C SER A 8 15.23 10.97 -13.46
N TYR A 9 15.40 12.21 -13.93
CA TYR A 9 14.38 13.26 -13.80
C TYR A 9 13.16 13.01 -14.69
N PHE A 10 13.33 12.44 -15.88
CA PHE A 10 12.22 12.18 -16.80
C PHE A 10 11.28 11.05 -16.32
N LEU A 11 11.80 10.11 -15.53
CA LEU A 11 11.02 9.03 -14.94
C LEU A 11 10.17 9.50 -13.75
N ALA A 12 10.72 10.37 -12.88
CA ALA A 12 10.01 10.90 -11.71
C ALA A 12 8.72 11.68 -12.06
N ASP A 13 8.76 12.50 -13.12
CA ASP A 13 7.59 13.25 -13.61
C ASP A 13 6.49 12.36 -14.22
N SER A 14 6.80 11.10 -14.55
CA SER A 14 5.84 10.17 -15.17
C SER A 14 5.03 9.33 -14.17
N TYR A 15 5.49 9.23 -12.92
CA TYR A 15 4.84 8.39 -11.89
C TYR A 15 3.80 9.15 -11.07
N GLY A 16 4.00 10.46 -10.82
CA GLY A 16 3.08 11.27 -10.03
C GLY A 16 1.61 11.16 -10.47
N PRO A 17 1.29 11.34 -11.77
CA PRO A 17 -0.07 11.17 -12.28
C PRO A 17 -0.62 9.74 -12.08
N ARG A 18 0.23 8.72 -12.13
CA ARG A 18 -0.17 7.32 -11.93
C ARG A 18 -0.46 7.01 -10.47
N LEU A 19 0.40 7.49 -9.56
CA LEU A 19 0.18 7.34 -8.11
C LEU A 19 -1.11 8.04 -7.67
N LYS A 20 -1.38 9.24 -8.21
CA LYS A 20 -2.65 9.92 -7.98
C LYS A 20 -3.85 9.10 -8.47
N LYS A 21 -3.73 8.53 -9.68
CA LYS A 21 -4.77 7.67 -10.24
C LYS A 21 -5.00 6.41 -9.38
N ILE A 22 -3.93 5.79 -8.88
CA ILE A 22 -4.00 4.65 -7.95
C ILE A 22 -4.69 5.04 -6.66
N ASP A 23 -4.37 6.20 -6.09
CA ASP A 23 -5.03 6.68 -4.87
C ASP A 23 -6.55 6.82 -5.07
N GLU A 24 -6.98 7.44 -6.17
CA GLU A 24 -8.39 7.59 -6.53
C GLU A 24 -9.07 6.24 -6.81
N GLU A 25 -8.44 5.38 -7.62
CA GLU A 25 -8.99 4.08 -8.02
C GLU A 25 -9.06 3.10 -6.85
N SER A 26 -8.09 3.13 -5.94
CA SER A 26 -8.02 2.22 -4.79
C SER A 26 -9.25 2.38 -3.90
N ARG A 27 -9.57 3.59 -3.46
CA ARG A 27 -10.73 3.85 -2.60
C ARG A 27 -12.05 3.65 -3.33
N ALA A 28 -12.12 4.00 -4.61
CA ALA A 28 -13.31 3.76 -5.43
C ALA A 28 -13.61 2.26 -5.54
N LEU A 29 -12.59 1.43 -5.80
CA LEU A 29 -12.73 -0.02 -5.90
C LEU A 29 -13.18 -0.64 -4.57
N LEU A 30 -12.58 -0.21 -3.45
CA LEU A 30 -12.97 -0.72 -2.13
C LEU A 30 -14.43 -0.37 -1.81
N THR A 31 -14.88 0.83 -2.19
CA THR A 31 -16.28 1.25 -2.05
C THR A 31 -17.21 0.40 -2.90
N GLU A 32 -16.85 0.13 -4.16
CA GLU A 32 -17.60 -0.77 -5.04
C GLU A 32 -17.76 -2.16 -4.41
N TYR A 33 -16.67 -2.70 -3.85
CA TYR A 33 -16.64 -4.03 -3.23
C TYR A 33 -17.42 -4.15 -1.93
N GLN A 34 -17.78 -3.04 -1.28
CA GLN A 34 -18.74 -3.03 -0.18
C GLN A 34 -20.18 -3.23 -0.65
N THR A 35 -20.48 -2.90 -1.91
CA THR A 35 -21.84 -2.97 -2.48
C THR A 35 -22.18 -4.30 -3.15
N LEU A 36 -21.17 -5.16 -3.38
CA LEU A 36 -21.34 -6.48 -3.95
C LEU A 36 -22.17 -7.41 -3.05
N GLN A 37 -22.75 -8.46 -3.64
CA GLN A 37 -23.48 -9.51 -2.91
C GLN A 37 -22.93 -10.91 -3.26
N PRO A 38 -22.20 -11.57 -2.35
CA PRO A 38 -21.78 -11.09 -1.03
C PRO A 38 -20.71 -9.97 -1.11
N PRO A 39 -20.58 -9.11 -0.08
CA PRO A 39 -19.59 -8.04 -0.08
C PRO A 39 -18.18 -8.60 0.14
N LEU A 40 -17.23 -8.13 -0.68
CA LEU A 40 -15.83 -8.54 -0.55
C LEU A 40 -15.13 -7.74 0.56
N VAL A 41 -15.42 -6.44 0.65
CA VAL A 41 -14.96 -5.56 1.73
C VAL A 41 -16.08 -5.41 2.76
N SER A 42 -15.75 -5.41 4.05
CA SER A 42 -16.74 -5.27 5.12
C SER A 42 -17.60 -4.00 4.94
N PRO A 43 -18.95 -4.10 4.90
CA PRO A 43 -19.82 -2.93 4.71
C PRO A 43 -19.70 -1.88 5.83
N ASP A 44 -19.32 -2.31 7.04
CA ASP A 44 -19.17 -1.43 8.21
C ASP A 44 -17.79 -0.74 8.28
N MET A 45 -16.89 -1.02 7.33
CA MET A 45 -15.56 -0.41 7.28
C MET A 45 -15.64 0.95 6.58
N ASP A 46 -15.17 2.02 7.22
CA ASP A 46 -15.06 3.31 6.52
C ASP A 46 -13.81 3.31 5.63
N VAL A 47 -13.97 2.88 4.37
CA VAL A 47 -12.87 2.82 3.38
C VAL A 47 -12.34 4.19 2.96
N THR A 48 -13.03 5.27 3.33
CA THR A 48 -12.56 6.64 3.10
C THR A 48 -11.59 7.12 4.18
N ASN A 49 -11.61 6.49 5.36
CA ASN A 49 -10.69 6.75 6.46
C ASN A 49 -10.58 5.52 7.37
N LEU A 50 -9.50 4.76 7.20
CA LEU A 50 -9.21 3.54 7.95
C LEU A 50 -8.39 3.79 9.22
N ARG A 51 -8.18 5.04 9.63
CA ARG A 51 -7.35 5.37 10.80
C ARG A 51 -7.88 4.70 12.06
N GLY A 52 -7.02 3.96 12.75
CA GLY A 52 -7.37 3.22 13.97
C GLY A 52 -8.23 1.98 13.75
N ALA A 53 -8.55 1.63 12.49
CA ALA A 53 -9.20 0.37 12.17
C ALA A 53 -8.25 -0.81 12.39
N ALA A 54 -8.80 -1.93 12.86
CA ALA A 54 -8.05 -3.17 12.94
C ALA A 54 -7.61 -3.65 11.54
N PHE A 55 -6.56 -4.48 11.50
CA PHE A 55 -6.10 -5.09 10.25
C PHE A 55 -7.27 -5.82 9.55
N PRO A 56 -7.49 -5.61 8.24
CA PRO A 56 -8.72 -6.00 7.56
C PRO A 56 -8.75 -7.49 7.14
N ARG A 57 -8.38 -8.39 8.07
CA ARG A 57 -8.16 -9.83 7.82
C ARG A 57 -9.30 -10.49 7.05
N SER A 58 -10.54 -10.34 7.54
CA SER A 58 -11.69 -11.00 6.92
C SER A 58 -12.00 -10.49 5.52
N SER A 59 -11.74 -9.21 5.23
CA SER A 59 -11.89 -8.67 3.88
C SER A 59 -10.80 -9.23 2.94
N VAL A 60 -9.57 -9.37 3.43
CA VAL A 60 -8.47 -10.00 2.67
C VAL A 60 -8.82 -11.46 2.33
N GLU A 61 -9.30 -12.23 3.29
CA GLU A 61 -9.73 -13.62 3.07
C GLU A 61 -10.87 -13.70 2.05
N ARG A 62 -11.90 -12.85 2.17
CA ARG A 62 -13.01 -12.79 1.22
C ARG A 62 -12.55 -12.46 -0.20
N ILE A 63 -11.64 -11.50 -0.37
CA ILE A 63 -11.11 -11.14 -1.68
C ILE A 63 -10.29 -12.31 -2.26
N ARG A 64 -9.38 -12.89 -1.46
CA ARG A 64 -8.53 -14.03 -1.87
C ARG A 64 -9.38 -15.21 -2.33
N ASP A 65 -10.45 -15.51 -1.60
CA ASP A 65 -11.29 -16.69 -1.82
C ASP A 65 -12.46 -16.41 -2.79
N SER A 66 -12.52 -15.21 -3.38
CA SER A 66 -13.57 -14.83 -4.34
C SER A 66 -13.38 -15.43 -5.74
N ASP A 67 -14.42 -15.32 -6.56
CA ASP A 67 -14.43 -15.74 -7.97
C ASP A 67 -13.76 -14.73 -8.93
N LEU A 68 -13.19 -13.63 -8.39
CA LEU A 68 -12.46 -12.65 -9.19
C LEU A 68 -11.24 -13.27 -9.88
N GLY A 69 -10.82 -12.68 -11.01
CA GLY A 69 -9.58 -13.04 -11.68
C GLY A 69 -8.38 -12.91 -10.73
N GLU A 70 -7.33 -13.70 -10.96
CA GLU A 70 -6.12 -13.68 -10.12
C GLU A 70 -5.52 -12.27 -9.99
N GLU A 71 -5.40 -11.55 -11.10
CA GLU A 71 -4.92 -10.17 -11.13
C GLU A 71 -5.87 -9.21 -10.38
N GLU A 72 -7.18 -9.39 -10.51
CA GLU A 72 -8.17 -8.58 -9.80
C GLU A 72 -8.09 -8.80 -8.29
N ARG A 73 -7.95 -10.06 -7.84
CA ARG A 73 -7.77 -10.40 -6.42
C ARG A 73 -6.48 -9.80 -5.86
N GLN A 74 -5.37 -9.92 -6.57
CA GLN A 74 -4.11 -9.35 -6.12
C GLN A 74 -4.18 -7.81 -6.04
N ASN A 75 -4.75 -7.15 -7.04
CA ASN A 75 -4.94 -5.70 -7.03
C ASN A 75 -5.84 -5.25 -5.88
N ALA A 76 -6.95 -5.95 -5.65
CA ALA A 76 -7.88 -5.68 -4.56
C ALA A 76 -7.24 -5.80 -3.18
N ILE A 77 -6.45 -6.86 -2.95
CA ILE A 77 -5.69 -7.03 -1.70
C ILE A 77 -4.64 -5.92 -1.57
N THR A 78 -3.95 -5.58 -2.67
CA THR A 78 -2.95 -4.51 -2.69
C THR A 78 -3.58 -3.18 -2.24
N TYR A 79 -4.71 -2.80 -2.83
CA TYR A 79 -5.40 -1.56 -2.49
C TYR A 79 -5.93 -1.57 -1.06
N LEU A 80 -6.55 -2.66 -0.60
CA LEU A 80 -7.05 -2.78 0.76
C LEU A 80 -5.93 -2.60 1.80
N LEU A 81 -4.83 -3.34 1.63
CA LEU A 81 -3.71 -3.29 2.56
C LEU A 81 -2.97 -1.95 2.52
N GLY A 82 -2.81 -1.36 1.33
CA GLY A 82 -2.11 -0.09 1.21
C GLY A 82 -2.92 1.10 1.69
N CYS A 83 -4.23 1.18 1.40
CA CYS A 83 -5.11 2.18 2.01
C CYS A 83 -5.13 2.06 3.53
N TRP A 84 -5.22 0.83 4.06
CA TRP A 84 -5.17 0.61 5.50
C TRP A 84 -3.87 1.12 6.11
N TYR A 85 -2.73 0.78 5.50
CA TYR A 85 -1.41 1.15 6.02
C TYR A 85 -1.15 2.65 5.90
N ILE A 86 -1.51 3.27 4.77
CA ILE A 86 -1.47 4.73 4.55
C ILE A 86 -2.19 5.46 5.69
N ASP A 87 -3.42 5.06 6.01
CA ASP A 87 -4.22 5.73 7.04
C ASP A 87 -3.69 5.49 8.46
N GLN A 88 -2.86 4.44 8.68
CA GLN A 88 -2.19 4.22 9.97
C GLN A 88 -0.94 5.07 10.14
N VAL A 89 -0.12 5.24 9.10
CA VAL A 89 1.23 5.83 9.21
C VAL A 89 1.38 7.18 8.53
N ASP A 90 0.28 7.78 8.08
CA ASP A 90 0.29 9.02 7.29
C ASP A 90 1.17 8.88 6.02
N GLY A 91 1.15 7.68 5.44
CA GLY A 91 1.98 7.33 4.29
C GLY A 91 1.41 7.83 2.95
N VAL A 92 2.19 7.62 1.89
CA VAL A 92 1.74 7.87 0.51
C VAL A 92 2.06 6.69 -0.39
N TRP A 93 1.20 6.43 -1.38
CA TRP A 93 1.52 5.51 -2.44
C TRP A 93 2.82 5.90 -3.12
N ASP A 94 3.67 4.92 -3.38
CA ASP A 94 4.91 5.12 -4.12
C ASP A 94 5.31 3.84 -4.87
N PHE A 95 6.16 4.00 -5.88
CA PHE A 95 6.80 2.86 -6.51
C PHE A 95 8.18 2.65 -5.86
N VAL A 96 8.48 1.41 -5.51
CA VAL A 96 9.78 1.02 -4.97
C VAL A 96 10.88 1.46 -5.95
N PRO A 97 11.88 2.26 -5.52
CA PRO A 97 12.95 2.69 -6.40
C PRO A 97 13.82 1.48 -6.74
N MET A 98 13.77 1.04 -8.00
CA MET A 98 14.73 0.09 -8.55
C MET A 98 15.32 0.62 -9.84
N LEU A 99 16.63 0.42 -10.01
CA LEU A 99 17.33 0.57 -11.29
C LEU A 99 16.88 -0.59 -12.20
N VAL A 100 15.88 -0.38 -13.06
CA VAL A 100 15.41 -1.45 -13.97
C VAL A 100 15.36 -0.98 -15.42
N ASP A 101 15.99 -1.75 -16.31
CA ASP A 101 16.01 -1.54 -17.77
C ASP A 101 14.64 -1.72 -18.46
N LYS A 102 13.59 -2.18 -17.73
CA LYS A 102 12.23 -2.42 -18.25
C LYS A 102 11.12 -2.04 -17.24
N PRO A 103 10.67 -0.77 -17.22
CA PRO A 103 9.74 -0.25 -16.21
C PRO A 103 8.32 -0.84 -16.25
N ALA A 104 7.86 -1.33 -17.41
CA ALA A 104 6.50 -1.80 -17.63
C ALA A 104 6.12 -3.06 -16.81
N LEU A 105 7.06 -4.00 -16.68
CA LEU A 105 6.87 -5.25 -15.91
C LEU A 105 6.87 -5.03 -14.40
N TYR A 106 7.42 -3.89 -13.94
CA TYR A 106 7.63 -3.63 -12.52
C TYR A 106 6.49 -2.86 -11.86
N LEU A 107 5.71 -2.11 -12.65
CA LEU A 107 4.62 -1.28 -12.16
C LEU A 107 3.54 -2.06 -11.38
N SER A 108 3.38 -3.36 -11.65
CA SER A 108 2.46 -4.23 -10.91
C SER A 108 3.09 -4.90 -9.67
N PHE A 109 4.42 -5.02 -9.59
CA PHE A 109 5.11 -5.70 -8.47
C PHE A 109 5.76 -4.73 -7.47
N GLY A 110 5.98 -3.48 -7.86
CA GLY A 110 6.70 -2.48 -7.07
C GLY A 110 5.82 -1.46 -6.36
N LEU A 111 4.49 -1.62 -6.33
CA LEU A 111 3.62 -0.66 -5.64
C LEU A 111 3.71 -0.86 -4.13
N GLY A 112 4.02 0.21 -3.42
CA GLY A 112 4.18 0.24 -1.98
C GLY A 112 3.68 1.53 -1.35
N VAL A 113 3.92 1.64 -0.06
CA VAL A 113 3.62 2.84 0.73
C VAL A 113 4.92 3.34 1.31
N ARG A 114 5.24 4.60 1.00
CA ARG A 114 6.36 5.34 1.57
C ARG A 114 5.87 6.13 2.78
N THR A 115 6.59 6.02 3.89
CA THR A 115 6.31 6.77 5.12
C THR A 115 7.08 8.10 5.13
N GLU A 116 6.69 9.02 6.01
CA GLU A 116 7.42 10.29 6.18
C GLU A 116 8.89 10.08 6.58
N ASN A 117 9.18 9.01 7.32
CA ASN A 117 10.53 8.61 7.72
C ASN A 117 11.38 8.07 6.55
N GLY A 118 10.81 7.94 5.36
CA GLY A 118 11.48 7.40 4.18
C GLY A 118 11.51 5.87 4.10
N SER A 119 10.88 5.17 5.06
CA SER A 119 10.64 3.73 4.98
C SER A 119 9.68 3.41 3.84
N MET A 120 9.82 2.22 3.25
CA MET A 120 8.94 1.73 2.19
C MET A 120 8.44 0.33 2.54
N LEU A 121 7.13 0.12 2.48
CA LEU A 121 6.50 -1.21 2.58
C LEU A 121 5.94 -1.61 1.21
N ILE A 122 6.37 -2.75 0.67
CA ILE A 122 5.96 -3.24 -0.66
C ILE A 122 4.64 -4.01 -0.55
N VAL A 123 3.53 -3.30 -0.74
CA VAL A 123 2.20 -3.83 -0.53
C VAL A 123 1.82 -4.86 -1.61
N ALA A 124 2.21 -4.61 -2.86
CA ALA A 124 1.95 -5.54 -3.96
C ALA A 124 2.64 -6.90 -3.77
N GLU A 125 3.80 -6.93 -3.12
CA GLU A 125 4.50 -8.16 -2.76
C GLU A 125 3.75 -8.92 -1.66
N SER A 126 3.27 -8.22 -0.64
CA SER A 126 2.42 -8.84 0.41
C SER A 126 1.14 -9.44 -0.19
N ALA A 127 0.50 -8.75 -1.13
CA ALA A 127 -0.67 -9.27 -1.83
C ALA A 127 -0.36 -10.53 -2.65
N ARG A 128 0.78 -10.56 -3.35
CA ARG A 128 1.25 -11.74 -4.08
C ARG A 128 1.48 -12.91 -3.13
N GLU A 129 2.19 -12.70 -2.03
CA GLU A 129 2.44 -13.75 -1.03
C GLU A 129 1.13 -14.33 -0.48
N ILE A 130 0.14 -13.49 -0.17
CA ILE A 130 -1.19 -13.95 0.28
C ILE A 130 -1.87 -14.81 -0.80
N MET A 131 -1.81 -14.40 -2.07
CA MET A 131 -2.36 -15.17 -3.19
C MET A 131 -1.65 -16.51 -3.39
N GLU A 132 -0.35 -16.57 -3.12
CA GLU A 132 0.48 -17.79 -3.17
C GLU A 132 0.30 -18.71 -1.94
N GLY A 133 -0.59 -18.36 -1.01
CA GLY A 133 -0.87 -19.16 0.20
C GLY A 133 0.00 -18.82 1.41
N GLY A 134 0.60 -17.63 1.42
CA GLY A 134 1.35 -17.09 2.55
C GLY A 134 0.51 -16.99 3.83
N ASP A 135 1.19 -17.05 4.97
CA ASP A 135 0.53 -16.99 6.28
C ASP A 135 -0.01 -15.58 6.56
N LEU A 136 -1.33 -15.44 6.48
CA LEU A 136 -2.00 -14.17 6.76
C LEU A 136 -1.81 -13.68 8.20
N ALA A 137 -1.60 -14.57 9.17
CA ALA A 137 -1.26 -14.15 10.53
C ALA A 137 0.14 -13.53 10.61
N PHE A 138 1.09 -14.04 9.81
CA PHE A 138 2.39 -13.42 9.67
C PHE A 138 2.29 -12.05 8.99
N THR A 139 1.54 -11.92 7.89
CA THR A 139 1.34 -10.62 7.22
C THR A 139 0.68 -9.61 8.15
N GLU A 140 -0.35 -10.00 8.89
CA GLU A 140 -1.01 -9.15 9.90
C GLU A 140 -0.02 -8.68 10.98
N ALA A 141 0.81 -9.59 11.49
CA ALA A 141 1.82 -9.27 12.49
C ALA A 141 2.91 -8.33 11.94
N LEU A 142 3.32 -8.51 10.68
CA LEU A 142 4.25 -7.63 9.98
C LEU A 142 3.69 -6.22 9.90
N TYR A 143 2.50 -6.05 9.32
CA TYR A 143 1.85 -4.74 9.17
C TYR A 143 1.65 -4.04 10.53
N THR A 144 1.14 -4.77 11.52
CA THR A 144 0.92 -4.23 12.87
C THR A 144 2.24 -3.80 13.54
N SER A 145 3.32 -4.53 13.30
CA SER A 145 4.64 -4.19 13.84
C SER A 145 5.24 -2.99 13.13
N SER A 146 5.09 -2.90 11.80
CA SER A 146 5.54 -1.73 11.01
C SER A 146 4.85 -0.45 11.48
N VAL A 147 3.53 -0.48 11.67
CA VAL A 147 2.77 0.67 12.22
C VAL A 147 3.34 1.12 13.58
N LYS A 148 3.62 0.17 14.49
CA LYS A 148 4.20 0.49 15.81
C LYS A 148 5.59 1.12 15.71
N VAL A 149 6.41 0.67 14.75
CA VAL A 149 7.75 1.22 14.52
C VAL A 149 7.64 2.64 13.98
N GLU A 150 6.80 2.88 12.98
CA GLU A 150 6.63 4.20 12.37
C GLU A 150 6.07 5.23 13.36
N HIS A 151 5.09 4.85 14.19
CA HIS A 151 4.61 5.72 15.27
C HIS A 151 5.71 6.07 16.28
N ARG A 152 6.56 5.10 16.66
CA ARG A 152 7.68 5.38 17.56
C ARG A 152 8.68 6.35 16.93
N LEU A 153 9.01 6.17 15.66
CA LEU A 153 9.92 7.06 14.95
C LEU A 153 9.37 8.49 14.85
N ALA A 154 8.06 8.63 14.59
CA ALA A 154 7.40 9.93 14.58
C ALA A 154 7.48 10.62 15.97
N GLU A 155 7.21 9.89 17.05
CA GLU A 155 7.32 10.41 18.42
C GLU A 155 8.76 10.83 18.78
N GLU A 156 9.77 10.06 18.37
CA GLU A 156 11.18 10.37 18.60
C GLU A 156 11.65 11.61 17.80
N GLY A 157 11.15 11.77 16.58
CA GLY A 157 11.36 12.96 15.75
C GLY A 157 10.82 14.22 16.42
N SER A 158 9.56 14.21 16.85
CA SER A 158 8.93 15.37 17.52
C SER A 158 9.65 15.78 18.81
N ARG A 159 10.09 14.82 19.63
CA ARG A 159 10.83 15.11 20.88
C ARG A 159 12.22 15.71 20.61
N SER A 160 12.85 15.35 19.51
CA SER A 160 14.16 15.88 19.12
C SER A 160 14.07 17.32 18.61
N GLU A 161 12.98 17.67 17.93
CA GLU A 161 12.70 19.05 17.50
C GLU A 161 12.36 19.96 18.68
N GLU A 162 11.50 19.51 19.61
CA GLU A 162 11.13 20.27 20.81
C GLU A 162 12.32 20.59 21.74
N THR A 163 13.31 19.68 21.80
CA THR A 163 14.52 19.89 22.64
C THR A 163 15.61 20.72 21.95
N SER A 164 15.48 20.94 20.63
CA SER A 164 16.40 21.76 19.83
C SER A 164 15.94 23.21 19.66
N THR A 165 14.78 23.57 20.23
CA THR A 165 14.18 24.92 20.19
C THR A 165 14.30 25.61 21.55
#